data_AF-A0A3S4BWB5-F1
#
_entry.id   AF-A0A3S4BWB5-F1
#
_cell.length_a   1.000
_cell.length_b   1.000
_cell.length_c   1.000
_cell.angle_alpha   90.00
_cell.angle_beta   90.00
_cell.angle_gamma   90.00
#
_symmetry.space_group_name_H-M   'P 1'
#
loop_
_entity.id
_entity.type
_entity.pdbx_description
1 polymer ?
#
loop_
_entity_poly.entity_id
_entity_poly.type
_entity_poly.pdbx_seq_one_letter_code
_entity_poly.pdbx_strand_id
1 'polypeptide(L)' 'MQDRSIEQIFGWPDVLKLRLSMTLFSCATETNEDFHTSLARYYGGGKQDPVTLALLSS' A
#
# COMPACT_ATOMS: atom_id res chain seq x y z
N MET A 1 10.99 -3.83 -17.18
CA MET A 1 11.39 -3.59 -15.78
C MET A 1 10.65 -4.60 -14.91
N GLN A 2 11.16 -5.83 -14.85
CA GLN A 2 10.59 -6.92 -14.04
C GLN A 2 11.71 -7.41 -13.11
N ASP A 3 11.36 -7.86 -11.90
CA ASP A 3 12.25 -8.38 -10.84
C ASP A 3 12.98 -7.40 -9.90
N ARG A 4 12.37 -6.27 -9.54
CA ARG A 4 12.77 -5.55 -8.32
C ARG A 4 11.69 -5.68 -7.26
N SER A 5 12.07 -6.21 -6.10
CA SER A 5 11.26 -6.16 -4.89
C SER A 5 10.98 -4.70 -4.51
N ILE A 6 9.88 -4.46 -3.80
CA ILE A 6 9.53 -3.10 -3.39
C ILE A 6 10.59 -2.49 -2.45
N GLU A 7 11.27 -3.32 -1.65
CA GLU A 7 12.41 -2.87 -0.84
C GLU A 7 13.60 -2.44 -1.69
N GLN A 8 13.81 -3.02 -2.88
CA GLN A 8 14.86 -2.56 -3.79
C GLN A 8 14.53 -1.25 -4.50
N ILE A 9 13.25 -0.87 -4.56
CA ILE A 9 12.80 0.36 -5.20
C ILE A 9 12.78 1.51 -4.19
N PHE A 10 12.17 1.29 -3.01
CA PHE A 10 11.96 2.33 -2.00
C PHE A 10 12.88 2.22 -0.78
N GLY A 11 13.39 1.02 -0.47
CA GLY A 11 14.16 0.80 0.76
C GLY A 11 13.32 0.93 2.03
N TRP A 12 13.97 0.68 3.16
CA TRP A 12 13.41 0.98 4.48
C TRP A 12 13.78 2.43 4.87
N PRO A 13 12.88 3.22 5.47
CA PRO A 13 11.51 2.90 5.90
C PRO A 13 10.43 3.23 4.85
N ASP A 14 10.80 3.69 3.66
CA ASP A 14 9.83 4.23 2.70
C ASP A 14 8.89 3.16 2.14
N VAL A 15 9.29 1.89 2.13
CA VAL A 15 8.39 0.76 1.87
C VAL A 15 7.20 0.73 2.85
N LEU A 16 7.40 1.08 4.13
CA LEU A 16 6.28 1.14 5.08
C LEU A 16 5.36 2.31 4.74
N LYS A 17 5.93 3.49 4.45
CA LYS A 17 5.16 4.68 4.08
C LYS A 17 4.31 4.45 2.83
N LEU A 18 4.84 3.72 1.83
CA LEU A 18 4.09 3.39 0.64
C LEU A 18 2.85 2.54 0.99
N ARG A 19 3.01 1.50 1.81
CA ARG A 19 1.88 0.66 2.25
C ARG A 19 0.81 1.48 2.99
N LEU A 20 1.25 2.38 3.88
CA LEU A 20 0.37 3.27 4.64
C LEU A 20 -0.41 4.19 3.68
N SER A 21 0.28 4.87 2.77
CA SER A 21 -0.33 5.78 1.80
C SER A 21 -1.32 5.08 0.86
N MET A 22 -0.96 3.91 0.30
CA MET A 22 -1.87 3.17 -0.57
C MET A 22 -3.11 2.69 0.18
N THR A 23 -2.97 2.31 1.46
CA THR A 23 -4.11 1.95 2.30
C THR A 23 -5.01 3.16 2.56
N LEU A 24 -4.42 4.30 2.96
CA LEU A 24 -5.15 5.53 3.22
C LEU A 24 -5.95 5.99 1.99
N PHE A 25 -5.29 6.11 0.84
CA PHE A 25 -5.95 6.56 -0.38
C PHE A 25 -6.95 5.55 -0.92
N SER A 26 -6.75 4.24 -0.68
CA SER A 26 -7.75 3.24 -1.03
C SER A 26 -9.07 3.41 -0.25
N CYS A 27 -9.02 3.94 0.96
CA CYS A 27 -10.22 4.23 1.75
C CYS A 27 -10.81 5.62 1.49
N ALA A 28 -10.05 6.53 0.87
CA ALA A 28 -10.46 7.93 0.71
C ALA A 28 -11.38 8.19 -0.49
N THR A 29 -11.48 7.25 -1.43
CA THR A 29 -12.26 7.40 -2.68
C THR A 29 -12.78 6.06 -3.18
N GLU A 30 -13.90 6.07 -3.89
CA GLU A 30 -14.46 4.89 -4.57
C GLU A 30 -13.66 4.52 -5.83
N THR A 31 -12.96 5.50 -6.45
CA THR A 31 -12.02 5.26 -7.55
C THR A 31 -10.64 4.94 -7.00
N ASN A 32 -10.46 3.73 -6.49
CA ASN A 32 -9.25 3.31 -5.75
C ASN A 32 -8.50 2.12 -6.37
N GLU A 33 -8.86 1.73 -7.59
CA GLU A 33 -8.34 0.53 -8.27
C GLU A 33 -6.80 0.53 -8.39
N ASP A 34 -6.19 1.70 -8.65
CA ASP A 34 -4.74 1.85 -8.77
C ASP A 34 -4.02 1.60 -7.43
N PHE A 35 -4.64 2.01 -6.31
CA PHE A 35 -4.10 1.81 -4.97
C PHE A 35 -4.16 0.33 -4.58
N HIS A 36 -5.28 -0.33 -4.86
CA HIS A 36 -5.42 -1.78 -4.66
C HIS A 36 -4.46 -2.58 -5.54
N THR A 37 -4.29 -2.19 -6.80
CA THR A 37 -3.34 -2.82 -7.73
C THR A 37 -1.90 -2.70 -7.22
N SER A 38 -1.53 -1.53 -6.69
CA SER A 38 -0.21 -1.31 -6.07
C SER A 38 0.00 -2.17 -4.83
N LEU A 39 -1.02 -2.29 -3.97
CA LEU A 39 -0.99 -3.19 -2.81
C LEU A 39 -0.87 -4.67 -3.22
N ALA A 40 -1.61 -5.09 -4.25
CA ALA A 40 -1.58 -6.46 -4.76
C ALA A 40 -0.20 -6.81 -5.34
N ARG A 41 0.41 -5.87 -6.06
CA ARG A 41 1.71 -6.04 -6.71
C ARG A 41 2.87 -6.13 -5.72
N TYR A 42 2.84 -5.36 -4.65
CA TYR A 42 4.00 -5.17 -3.78
C TYR A 42 3.85 -5.70 -2.35
N TYR A 43 2.62 -5.91 -1.86
CA TYR A 43 2.35 -6.30 -0.47
C TYR A 43 1.56 -7.61 -0.34
N GLY A 44 1.76 -8.53 -1.29
CA GLY A 44 1.27 -9.92 -1.20
C GLY A 44 -0.24 -10.03 -1.01
N GLY A 45 -0.99 -10.05 -2.13
CA GLY A 45 -2.44 -10.30 -2.11
C GLY A 45 -3.28 -9.09 -1.71
N GLY A 46 -2.74 -7.87 -1.79
CA GLY A 46 -3.52 -6.63 -1.60
C GLY A 46 -3.75 -6.26 -0.14
N LYS A 47 -2.95 -6.80 0.79
CA LYS A 47 -3.14 -6.56 2.23
C LYS A 47 -2.85 -5.11 2.60
N GLN A 48 -3.93 -4.39 2.86
CA GLN A 48 -3.91 -3.08 3.49
C GLN A 48 -3.17 -3.11 4.83
N ASP A 49 -2.70 -1.95 5.26
CA ASP A 49 -2.04 -1.79 6.54
C ASP A 49 -3.08 -1.77 7.68
N PRO A 50 -3.05 -2.73 8.62
CA PRO A 50 -4.07 -2.85 9.66
C PRO A 50 -4.06 -1.68 10.66
N VAL A 51 -2.90 -1.04 10.88
CA VAL A 51 -2.79 0.12 11.78
C VAL A 51 -3.48 1.33 11.15
N THR A 52 -3.25 1.56 9.85
CA THR A 52 -3.93 2.61 9.08
C THR A 52 -5.44 2.40 9.07
N LEU A 53 -5.90 1.17 8.86
CA LEU A 53 -7.33 0.85 8.89
C LEU A 53 -7.95 1.15 10.27
N ALA A 54 -7.27 0.78 11.36
CA ALA A 54 -7.74 1.07 12.71
C ALA A 54 -7.85 2.58 12.99
N LEU A 55 -6.91 3.38 12.49
CA LEU A 55 -6.92 4.85 12.60
C LEU A 55 -8.07 5.49 11.81
N LEU A 56 -8.46 4.90 10.67
CA LEU A 56 -9.56 5.40 9.83
C LEU A 56 -10.95 4.98 10.33
N SER A 57 -11.02 3.95 11.17
CA SER A 57 -12.27 3.50 11.79
C SER A 57 -12.61 4.21 13.11
N SER A 58 -11.81 5.21 13.52
CA SER A 58 -12.02 6.02 14.73
C SER A 58 -12.69 7.35 14.40
#